data_AF-F0VAX8-F1
#
_entry.id   AF-F0VAX8-F1
#
_cell.length_a   1.000
_cell.length_b   1.000
_cell.length_c   1.000
_cell.angle_alpha   90.00
_cell.angle_beta   90.00
_cell.angle_gamma   90.00
#
_symmetry.space_group_name_H-M   'P 1'
#
loop_
_entity.id
_entity.type
_entity.pdbx_description
1 polymer ?
#
loop_
_entity_poly.entity_id
_entity_poly.type
_entity_poly.pdbx_seq_one_letter_code
_entity_poly.pdbx_strand_id
1 'polypeptide(L)'
;MARCCVTFSLVVTVAAWREVVAVNPLQMMKTSDIADEFKMAFDALPTTEQLVKDMEKLDAAVAKESKRKPVHLCEGPSYRRDYYSACPAGWQQLHNGQCWGRRYRGPCEALHFLSHFSEEQKIAFENNCCAYWPEVKPRVISRKVSVARGPVS
;
A
#
# COMPACT_ATOMS: atom_id res chain seq x y z
N MET A 1 -65.07 12.27 95.80
CA MET A 1 -63.91 12.65 94.97
C MET A 1 -64.21 12.29 93.52
N ALA A 2 -63.55 12.97 92.59
CA ALA A 2 -64.03 13.32 91.26
C ALA A 2 -64.06 12.21 90.18
N ARG A 3 -64.83 12.54 89.13
CA ARG A 3 -65.04 11.89 87.83
C ARG A 3 -63.74 11.67 87.03
N CYS A 4 -63.72 10.69 86.12
CA CYS A 4 -63.27 10.88 84.72
C CYS A 4 -63.56 9.66 83.82
N CYS A 5 -64.33 9.87 82.75
CA CYS A 5 -64.38 9.04 81.54
C CYS A 5 -63.22 9.45 80.61
N VAL A 6 -62.51 8.52 79.95
CA VAL A 6 -62.00 8.74 78.58
C VAL A 6 -61.87 7.40 77.83
N THR A 7 -62.51 7.33 76.67
CA THR A 7 -62.50 6.30 75.61
C THR A 7 -61.20 6.33 74.77
N PHE A 8 -60.73 5.23 74.18
CA PHE A 8 -59.86 5.31 72.98
C PHE A 8 -59.93 4.08 72.05
N SER A 9 -59.74 4.36 70.76
CA SER A 9 -60.23 3.70 69.55
C SER A 9 -59.56 2.40 69.06
N LEU A 10 -60.32 1.69 68.21
CA LEU A 10 -59.95 0.68 67.21
C LEU A 10 -58.72 1.00 66.36
N VAL A 11 -57.84 0.02 66.14
CA VAL A 11 -57.18 -0.21 64.83
C VAL A 11 -56.88 -1.71 64.64
N VAL A 12 -57.52 -2.34 63.64
CA VAL A 12 -57.16 -3.65 63.11
C VAL A 12 -56.04 -3.43 62.08
N THR A 13 -54.91 -4.10 62.21
CA THR A 13 -53.88 -4.16 61.15
C THR A 13 -53.72 -5.60 60.67
N VAL A 14 -53.90 -5.76 59.36
CA VAL A 14 -53.88 -7.04 58.65
C VAL A 14 -52.42 -7.44 58.42
N ALA A 15 -52.03 -8.61 58.93
CA ALA A 15 -50.69 -9.15 58.79
C ALA A 15 -50.38 -9.51 57.32
N ALA A 16 -49.11 -9.29 56.98
CA ALA A 16 -48.52 -9.33 55.65
C ALA A 16 -48.63 -10.66 54.91
N TRP A 17 -48.98 -10.59 53.62
CA TRP A 17 -48.74 -11.65 52.64
C TRP A 17 -47.49 -11.26 51.83
N ARG A 18 -46.40 -12.02 51.98
CA ARG A 18 -45.15 -11.84 51.22
C ARG A 18 -45.14 -12.91 50.12
N GLU A 19 -45.48 -12.53 48.90
CA GLU A 19 -45.47 -13.42 47.74
C GLU A 19 -44.02 -13.82 47.41
N VAL A 20 -43.75 -15.12 47.40
CA VAL A 20 -42.49 -15.71 46.95
C VAL A 20 -42.52 -15.78 45.43
N VAL A 21 -41.85 -14.84 44.75
CA VAL A 21 -41.66 -14.93 43.30
C VAL A 21 -40.53 -15.93 43.03
N ALA A 22 -40.91 -17.13 42.59
CA ALA A 22 -39.99 -18.11 42.04
C ALA A 22 -39.43 -17.57 40.70
N VAL A 23 -38.12 -17.32 40.64
CA VAL A 23 -37.45 -16.92 39.40
C VAL A 23 -37.10 -18.19 38.60
N ASN A 24 -37.68 -18.30 37.41
CA ASN A 24 -37.54 -19.42 36.46
C ASN A 24 -36.15 -19.36 35.75
N PRO A 25 -35.37 -20.45 35.64
CA PRO A 25 -33.98 -20.46 35.15
C PRO A 25 -33.77 -20.18 33.65
N LEU A 26 -34.79 -19.83 32.90
CA LEU A 26 -34.62 -19.36 31.53
C LEU A 26 -34.74 -17.84 31.51
N GLN A 27 -33.64 -17.16 31.80
CA GLN A 27 -33.46 -15.76 31.42
C GLN A 27 -33.54 -15.69 29.89
N MET A 28 -34.75 -15.48 29.38
CA MET A 28 -34.94 -14.95 28.05
C MET A 28 -34.35 -13.54 28.02
N MET A 29 -33.19 -13.42 27.37
CA MET A 29 -32.57 -12.16 26.99
C MET A 29 -33.66 -11.30 26.33
N LYS A 30 -33.96 -10.13 26.90
CA LYS A 30 -35.05 -9.30 26.40
C LYS A 30 -34.70 -8.91 24.96
N THR A 31 -35.54 -9.29 24.01
CA THR A 31 -35.31 -9.04 22.58
C THR A 31 -35.21 -7.55 22.25
N SER A 32 -35.68 -6.68 23.14
CA SER A 32 -35.45 -5.23 23.08
C SER A 32 -33.98 -4.87 23.14
N ASP A 33 -33.21 -5.52 24.01
CA ASP A 33 -31.79 -5.19 24.26
C ASP A 33 -30.94 -5.53 23.02
N ILE A 34 -31.30 -6.64 22.35
CA ILE A 34 -30.69 -7.06 21.09
C ILE A 34 -31.07 -6.09 19.95
N ALA A 35 -32.34 -5.66 19.89
CA ALA A 35 -32.80 -4.72 18.87
C ALA A 35 -32.11 -3.34 18.99
N ASP A 36 -31.90 -2.87 20.21
CA ASP A 36 -31.19 -1.63 20.49
C ASP A 36 -29.70 -1.73 20.08
N GLU A 37 -29.06 -2.87 20.32
CA GLU A 37 -27.68 -3.13 19.89
C GLU A 37 -27.55 -3.14 18.36
N PHE A 38 -28.45 -3.83 17.65
CA PHE A 38 -28.48 -3.82 16.19
C PHE A 38 -28.76 -2.42 15.64
N LYS A 39 -29.63 -1.64 16.28
CA LYS A 39 -29.93 -0.27 15.88
C LYS A 39 -28.72 0.63 16.04
N MET A 40 -28.01 0.55 17.17
CA MET A 40 -26.76 1.28 17.38
C MET A 40 -25.69 0.88 16.35
N ALA A 41 -25.55 -0.42 16.05
CA ALA A 41 -24.60 -0.90 15.05
C ALA A 41 -24.96 -0.43 13.63
N PHE A 42 -26.25 -0.39 13.28
CA PHE A 42 -26.72 0.10 11.99
C PHE A 42 -26.56 1.62 11.85
N ASP A 43 -26.89 2.37 12.90
CA ASP A 43 -26.73 3.83 12.95
C ASP A 43 -25.24 4.23 12.94
N ALA A 44 -24.33 3.33 13.32
CA ALA A 44 -22.87 3.51 13.23
C ALA A 44 -22.29 3.19 11.84
N LEU A 45 -23.06 2.57 10.93
CA LEU A 45 -22.59 2.33 9.58
C LEU A 45 -22.50 3.65 8.81
N PRO A 46 -21.45 3.84 7.98
CA PRO A 46 -21.35 5.02 7.15
C PRO A 46 -22.50 5.09 6.15
N THR A 47 -23.03 6.29 5.94
CA THR A 47 -24.05 6.51 4.92
C THR A 47 -23.44 6.40 3.53
N THR A 48 -24.27 6.13 2.52
CA THR A 48 -23.83 6.09 1.12
C THR A 48 -23.15 7.38 0.68
N GLU A 49 -23.55 8.53 1.23
CA GLU A 49 -22.92 9.82 0.98
C GLU A 49 -21.50 9.91 1.57
N GLN A 50 -21.29 9.39 2.78
CA GLN A 50 -19.95 9.33 3.39
C GLN A 50 -19.03 8.42 2.59
N LEU A 51 -19.54 7.28 2.12
CA LEU A 51 -18.77 6.36 1.27
C LEU A 51 -18.35 7.01 -0.05
N VAL A 52 -19.24 7.75 -0.73
CA VAL A 52 -18.89 8.46 -1.97
C VAL A 52 -17.81 9.52 -1.73
N LYS A 53 -17.94 10.30 -0.65
CA LYS A 53 -16.92 11.30 -0.27
C LYS A 53 -15.56 10.68 0.04
N ASP A 54 -15.54 9.53 0.71
CA ASP A 54 -14.29 8.83 1.00
C ASP A 54 -13.65 8.25 -0.25
N MET A 55 -14.44 7.73 -1.20
CA MET A 55 -13.96 7.29 -2.51
C MET A 55 -13.35 8.46 -3.30
N GLU A 56 -14.03 9.61 -3.36
CA GLU A 56 -13.51 10.81 -4.02
C GLU A 56 -12.22 11.32 -3.36
N LYS A 57 -12.13 11.24 -2.03
CA LYS A 57 -10.93 11.64 -1.27
C LYS A 57 -9.76 10.70 -1.54
N LEU A 58 -10.01 9.40 -1.69
CA LEU A 58 -9.01 8.41 -2.09
C LEU A 58 -8.52 8.67 -3.51
N ASP A 59 -9.43 8.92 -4.47
CA ASP A 59 -9.06 9.25 -5.85
C ASP A 59 -8.23 10.54 -5.92
N ALA A 60 -8.60 11.56 -5.15
CA ALA A 60 -7.85 12.81 -5.03
C ALA A 60 -6.48 12.63 -4.36
N ALA A 61 -6.34 11.70 -3.41
CA ALA A 61 -5.07 11.35 -2.78
C ALA A 61 -4.16 10.59 -3.77
N VAL A 62 -4.69 9.62 -4.50
CA VAL A 62 -3.96 8.89 -5.56
C VAL A 62 -3.49 9.84 -6.66
N ALA A 63 -4.30 10.83 -7.05
CA ALA A 63 -3.91 11.87 -8.01
C ALA A 63 -2.81 12.81 -7.51
N LYS A 64 -2.62 12.92 -6.18
CA LYS A 64 -1.50 13.66 -5.57
C LYS A 64 -0.25 12.80 -5.47
N GLU A 65 -0.41 11.50 -5.18
CA GLU A 65 0.70 10.54 -5.14
C GLU A 65 1.23 10.20 -6.55
N SER A 66 0.37 10.13 -7.58
CA SER A 66 0.80 9.92 -8.97
C SER A 66 1.68 11.05 -9.52
N LYS A 67 1.61 12.23 -8.89
CA LYS A 67 2.52 13.37 -9.14
C LYS A 67 3.83 13.26 -8.37
N ARG A 68 3.92 12.42 -7.35
CA ARG A 68 5.20 12.09 -6.71
C ARG A 68 5.96 11.17 -7.66
N LYS A 69 6.83 11.78 -8.45
CA LYS A 69 7.87 11.11 -9.22
C LYS A 69 8.56 10.08 -8.31
N PRO A 70 8.82 8.85 -8.76
CA PRO A 70 9.51 7.85 -7.96
C PRO A 70 10.79 8.45 -7.36
N VAL A 71 11.01 8.17 -6.07
CA VAL A 71 11.90 8.89 -5.14
C VAL A 71 13.40 8.80 -5.50
N HIS A 72 13.76 8.07 -6.55
CA HIS A 72 15.12 8.04 -7.06
C HIS A 72 15.26 8.99 -8.26
N LEU A 73 16.01 10.08 -8.08
CA LEU A 73 16.52 10.87 -9.20
C LEU A 73 17.80 10.18 -9.69
N CYS A 74 17.67 9.38 -10.74
CA CYS A 74 18.82 8.85 -11.46
C CYS A 74 19.51 10.00 -12.22
N GLU A 75 20.76 10.31 -11.90
CA GLU A 75 21.55 11.27 -12.68
C GLU A 75 21.95 10.63 -14.01
N GLY A 76 21.29 11.02 -15.10
CA GLY A 76 21.49 10.41 -16.41
C GLY A 76 22.88 10.72 -17.00
N PRO A 77 23.49 9.80 -17.77
CA PRO A 77 24.76 10.05 -18.43
C PRO A 77 24.64 11.11 -19.54
N SER A 78 25.71 11.88 -19.76
CA SER A 78 25.78 12.94 -20.79
C SER A 78 25.96 12.43 -22.23
N TYR A 79 26.25 11.13 -22.41
CA TYR A 79 26.51 10.51 -23.72
C TYR A 79 25.24 9.91 -24.36
N ARG A 80 25.28 9.64 -25.67
CA ARG A 80 24.20 8.95 -26.37
C ARG A 80 24.21 7.45 -26.03
N ARG A 81 23.09 6.95 -25.52
CA ARG A 81 22.93 5.53 -25.16
C ARG A 81 22.77 4.64 -26.40
N ASP A 82 23.39 3.47 -26.35
CA ASP A 82 23.27 2.40 -27.34
C ASP A 82 22.27 1.33 -26.86
N TYR A 83 21.01 1.47 -27.29
CA TYR A 83 19.96 0.49 -26.96
C TYR A 83 20.02 -0.79 -27.82
N TYR A 84 20.92 -0.89 -28.80
CA TYR A 84 21.17 -2.15 -29.51
C TYR A 84 21.87 -3.17 -28.59
N SER A 85 22.60 -2.70 -27.59
CA SER A 85 23.19 -3.56 -26.57
C SER A 85 22.11 -4.26 -25.74
N ALA A 86 22.29 -5.56 -25.52
CA ALA A 86 21.32 -6.40 -24.79
C ALA A 86 21.26 -6.05 -23.29
N CYS A 87 22.40 -5.73 -22.69
CA CYS A 87 22.52 -5.41 -21.27
C CYS A 87 23.05 -3.99 -21.03
N PRO A 88 22.71 -3.38 -19.87
CA PRO A 88 23.27 -2.10 -19.46
C PRO A 88 24.80 -2.15 -19.28
N ALA A 89 25.43 -0.98 -19.22
CA ALA A 89 26.86 -0.85 -19.03
C ALA A 89 27.32 -1.48 -17.70
N GLY A 90 28.32 -2.36 -17.78
CA GLY A 90 28.86 -3.05 -16.60
C GLY A 90 28.01 -4.23 -16.10
N TRP A 91 26.92 -4.58 -16.78
CA TRP A 91 26.13 -5.77 -16.49
C TRP A 91 26.66 -6.96 -17.28
N GLN A 92 26.62 -8.14 -16.65
CA GLN A 92 27.04 -9.39 -17.28
C GLN A 92 25.84 -10.05 -17.96
N GLN A 93 25.97 -10.36 -19.25
CA GLN A 93 24.97 -11.16 -19.96
C GLN A 93 25.18 -12.65 -19.65
N LEU A 94 24.13 -13.32 -19.19
CA LEU A 94 24.10 -14.77 -18.99
C LEU A 94 23.65 -15.48 -20.27
N HIS A 95 23.95 -16.77 -20.39
CA HIS A 95 23.58 -17.59 -21.56
C HIS A 95 22.07 -17.69 -21.81
N ASN A 96 21.26 -17.52 -20.77
CA ASN A 96 19.80 -17.51 -20.86
C ASN A 96 19.21 -16.16 -21.32
N GLY A 97 20.06 -15.19 -21.70
CA GLY A 97 19.62 -13.85 -22.09
C GLY A 97 19.27 -12.93 -20.91
N GLN A 98 19.56 -13.33 -19.67
CA GLN A 98 19.48 -12.43 -18.51
C GLN A 98 20.69 -11.49 -18.45
N CYS A 99 20.46 -10.32 -17.90
CA CYS A 99 21.50 -9.36 -17.54
C CYS A 99 21.62 -9.32 -16.02
N TRP A 100 22.84 -9.47 -15.51
CA TRP A 100 23.13 -9.44 -14.08
C TRP A 100 24.09 -8.31 -13.71
N GLY A 101 23.58 -7.35 -12.93
CA GLY A 101 24.33 -6.23 -12.38
C GLY A 101 25.03 -6.61 -11.06
N ARG A 102 26.16 -7.31 -11.11
CA ARG A 102 26.91 -7.70 -9.89
C ARG A 102 27.31 -6.54 -8.98
N ARG A 103 27.45 -5.34 -9.54
CA ARG A 103 27.82 -4.09 -8.83
C ARG A 103 26.68 -3.06 -8.80
N TYR A 104 25.49 -3.47 -9.18
CA TYR A 104 24.33 -2.60 -9.23
C TYR A 104 23.86 -2.26 -7.81
N ARG A 105 23.63 -0.96 -7.56
CA ARG A 105 23.16 -0.40 -6.28
C ARG A 105 21.91 0.47 -6.46
N GLY A 106 21.21 0.28 -7.57
CA GLY A 106 19.99 1.03 -7.84
C GLY A 106 18.77 0.45 -7.10
N PRO A 107 17.59 1.05 -7.33
CA PRO A 107 16.36 0.71 -6.62
C PRO A 107 15.69 -0.59 -7.08
N CYS A 108 16.05 -1.12 -8.24
CA CYS A 108 15.45 -2.33 -8.81
C CYS A 108 16.22 -3.60 -8.42
N GLU A 109 15.79 -4.75 -8.94
CA GLU A 109 16.55 -5.99 -8.82
C GLU A 109 17.78 -5.98 -9.74
N ALA A 110 18.82 -6.74 -9.35
CA ALA A 110 20.05 -6.81 -10.12
C ALA A 110 20.00 -7.79 -11.31
N LEU A 111 18.93 -8.58 -11.46
CA LEU A 111 18.81 -9.64 -12.47
C LEU A 111 17.54 -9.46 -13.29
N HIS A 112 17.66 -9.19 -14.59
CA HIS A 112 16.52 -8.95 -15.47
C HIS A 112 16.72 -9.51 -16.89
N PHE A 113 15.63 -9.91 -17.54
CA PHE A 113 15.62 -10.35 -18.95
C PHE A 113 15.47 -9.17 -19.91
N LEU A 114 16.52 -8.34 -20.03
CA LEU A 114 16.51 -7.14 -20.86
C LEU A 114 16.75 -7.41 -22.36
N SER A 115 17.18 -8.63 -22.70
CA SER A 115 17.48 -9.00 -24.10
C SER A 115 16.27 -8.94 -25.04
N HIS A 116 15.05 -9.11 -24.51
CA HIS A 116 13.81 -9.10 -25.29
C HIS A 116 13.06 -7.77 -25.25
N PHE A 117 13.61 -6.76 -24.56
CA PHE A 117 12.92 -5.48 -24.39
C PHE A 117 13.04 -4.63 -25.65
N SER A 118 11.95 -3.92 -25.99
CA SER A 118 11.98 -2.86 -26.99
C SER A 118 12.81 -1.67 -26.50
N GLU A 119 13.22 -0.78 -27.41
CA GLU A 119 13.97 0.43 -27.05
C GLU A 119 13.22 1.29 -26.00
N GLU A 120 11.92 1.48 -26.17
CA GLU A 120 11.07 2.21 -25.22
C GLU A 120 11.06 1.57 -23.83
N GLN A 121 10.99 0.24 -23.77
CA GLN A 121 11.04 -0.51 -22.51
C GLN A 121 12.41 -0.40 -21.84
N LYS A 122 13.50 -0.39 -22.62
CA LYS A 122 14.85 -0.17 -22.11
C LYS A 122 15.01 1.25 -21.55
N ILE A 123 14.47 2.26 -22.22
CA ILE A 123 14.45 3.65 -21.73
C ILE A 123 13.67 3.77 -20.42
N ALA A 124 12.49 3.14 -20.34
CA ALA A 124 11.70 3.12 -19.11
C ALA A 124 12.45 2.43 -17.97
N PHE A 125 13.12 1.30 -18.25
CA PHE A 125 13.95 0.60 -17.29
C PHE A 125 15.15 1.45 -16.83
N GLU A 126 15.84 2.12 -17.74
CA GLU A 126 16.95 3.03 -17.42
C GLU A 126 16.50 4.12 -16.44
N ASN A 127 15.36 4.76 -16.72
CA ASN A 127 14.81 5.84 -15.89
C ASN A 127 14.28 5.35 -14.53
N ASN A 128 13.71 4.14 -14.47
CA ASN A 128 13.13 3.58 -13.25
C ASN A 128 14.15 2.83 -12.38
N CYS A 129 15.27 2.41 -12.94
CA CYS A 129 16.24 1.56 -12.27
C CYS A 129 17.63 2.19 -12.20
N CYS A 130 17.86 3.38 -12.75
CA CYS A 130 19.20 3.99 -12.80
C CYS A 130 20.26 3.06 -13.41
N ALA A 131 19.87 2.29 -14.42
CA ALA A 131 20.73 1.33 -15.10
C ALA A 131 20.94 1.79 -16.55
N TYR A 132 22.13 2.33 -16.83
CA TYR A 132 22.40 3.02 -18.08
C TYR A 132 22.96 2.10 -19.16
N TRP A 133 22.51 2.27 -20.40
CA TRP A 133 23.09 1.58 -21.55
C TRP A 133 24.47 2.13 -21.94
N PRO A 134 25.31 1.32 -22.60
CA PRO A 134 26.65 1.75 -23.02
C PRO A 134 26.59 2.87 -24.07
N GLU A 135 27.70 3.57 -24.27
CA GLU A 135 27.80 4.65 -25.26
C GLU A 135 27.82 4.10 -26.70
N VAL A 136 27.15 4.80 -27.62
CA VAL A 136 27.28 4.56 -29.06
C VAL A 136 28.70 4.92 -29.50
N LYS A 137 29.58 3.92 -29.61
CA LYS A 137 30.94 4.15 -30.11
C LYS A 137 30.87 4.65 -31.56
N PRO A 138 31.51 5.78 -31.91
CA PRO A 138 31.66 6.14 -33.31
C PRO A 138 32.47 5.03 -34.00
N ARG A 139 32.04 4.61 -35.18
CA ARG A 139 32.80 3.66 -36.00
C ARG A 139 34.15 4.30 -36.32
N VAL A 140 35.19 3.93 -35.58
CA VAL A 140 36.57 4.23 -35.96
C VAL A 140 36.82 3.43 -37.23
N ILE A 141 36.78 4.09 -38.39
CA ILE A 141 37.29 3.51 -39.62
C ILE A 141 38.79 3.38 -39.37
N SER A 142 39.24 2.20 -38.94
CA SER A 142 40.65 1.85 -38.87
C SER A 142 41.19 1.88 -40.30
N ARG A 143 41.56 3.08 -40.78
CA ARG A 143 42.35 3.22 -42.01
C ARG A 143 43.64 2.44 -41.74
N LYS A 144 43.78 1.26 -42.34
CA LYS A 144 45.05 0.55 -42.38
C LYS A 144 46.02 1.44 -43.12
N VAL A 145 46.82 2.22 -42.39
CA VAL A 145 47.95 2.93 -42.97
C VAL A 145 49.01 1.87 -43.23
N SER A 146 49.10 1.41 -44.47
CA SER A 146 50.21 0.61 -44.95
C SER A 146 51.46 1.49 -44.95
N VAL A 147 52.18 1.53 -43.83
CA VAL A 147 53.52 2.13 -43.78
C VAL A 147 54.45 1.22 -44.59
N ALA A 148 54.74 1.61 -45.82
CA ALA A 148 55.84 1.02 -46.57
C ALA A 148 57.14 1.34 -45.83
N ARG A 149 57.80 0.32 -45.28
CA ARG A 149 59.15 0.47 -44.73
C ARG A 149 60.08 0.69 -45.91
N GLY A 150 60.61 1.91 -46.03
CA GLY A 150 61.73 2.21 -46.92
C GLY A 150 62.99 1.45 -46.49
N PRO A 151 63.98 1.30 -47.38
CA PRO A 151 65.20 0.58 -47.09
C PRO A 151 66.01 1.30 -46.01
N VAL A 152 66.41 0.53 -44.99
CA VAL A 152 67.42 0.96 -44.01
C VAL A 152 68.76 1.00 -44.73
N SER A 153 69.39 2.17 -44.71
CA SER A 153 70.71 2.44 -45.28
C SER A 153 71.82 1.72 -44.52
#